data_AF-A0A7L3HQ68-F1
#
_entry.id   AF-A0A7L3HQ68-F1
#
_cell.length_a   1.000
_cell.length_b   1.000
_cell.length_c   1.000
_cell.angle_alpha   90.00
_cell.angle_beta   90.00
_cell.angle_gamma   90.00
#
_symmetry.space_group_name_H-M   'P 1'
#
loop_
_entity.id
_entity.type
_entity.pdbx_description
1 polymer ?
#
loop_
_entity_poly.entity_id
_entity_poly.type
_entity_poly.pdbx_seq_one_letter_code
_entity_poly.pdbx_strand_id
1 'polypeptide(L)'
;SEIDQLFQIFRTLGTPTEVTWPGVTQLPDYKGSFPRWPRKEMKDIVPNLDRDGRDLLTQLLLYDPSKRISAKAALNHQYFLCRNSGSPEQRP
;
A
#
# COMPACT_ATOMS: atom_id res chain seq x y z
N SER A 1 -1.71 -18.96 7.70
CA SER A 1 -1.75 -18.48 9.09
C SER A 1 -1.71 -16.95 9.12
N GLU A 2 -2.02 -16.31 10.26
CA GLU A 2 -1.88 -14.85 10.44
C GLU A 2 -0.44 -14.37 10.17
N ILE A 3 0.54 -15.12 10.68
CA ILE A 3 1.96 -14.81 10.49
C ILE A 3 2.39 -14.87 9.01
N ASP A 4 1.84 -15.81 8.24
CA ASP A 4 2.16 -15.94 6.81
C ASP A 4 1.63 -14.75 6.02
N GLN A 5 0.46 -14.23 6.39
CA GLN A 5 -0.11 -13.02 5.79
C GLN A 5 0.75 -11.80 6.08
N LEU A 6 1.22 -11.66 7.33
CA LEU A 6 2.13 -10.59 7.71
C LEU A 6 3.44 -10.65 6.92
N PHE A 7 4.01 -11.84 6.76
CA PHE A 7 5.21 -12.04 5.96
C PHE A 7 4.99 -11.77 4.47
N GLN A 8 3.83 -12.13 3.92
CA GLN A 8 3.48 -11.82 2.54
C GLN A 8 3.38 -10.31 2.31
N ILE A 9 2.82 -9.57 3.28
CA ILE A 9 2.77 -8.11 3.26
C ILE A 9 4.20 -7.54 3.31
N PHE A 10 5.05 -7.99 4.24
CA PHE A 10 6.43 -7.49 4.36
C PHE A 10 7.29 -7.79 3.13
N ARG A 11 7.14 -8.96 2.52
CA ARG A 11 7.82 -9.32 1.26
C ARG A 11 7.43 -8.44 0.08
N THR A 12 6.28 -7.79 0.15
CA THR A 12 5.74 -6.95 -0.91
C THR A 12 6.04 -5.48 -0.65
N LEU A 13 5.71 -4.97 0.54
CA LEU A 13 5.79 -3.55 0.89
C LEU A 13 7.06 -3.18 1.68
N GLY A 14 7.89 -4.17 2.01
CA GLY A 14 9.06 -4.04 2.89
C GLY A 14 8.70 -4.25 4.37
N THR A 15 9.66 -4.68 5.18
CA THR A 15 9.42 -4.79 6.64
C THR A 15 9.31 -3.39 7.25
N PRO A 16 8.26 -3.07 8.02
CA PRO A 16 8.09 -1.75 8.59
C PRO A 16 9.19 -1.42 9.61
N THR A 17 9.62 -0.17 9.58
CA THR A 17 10.60 0.44 10.48
C THR A 17 9.97 1.64 11.20
N GLU A 18 10.63 2.14 12.25
CA GLU A 18 10.22 3.37 12.96
C GLU A 18 10.16 4.61 12.06
N VAL A 19 10.88 4.62 10.93
CA VAL A 19 10.80 5.70 9.94
C VAL A 19 9.49 5.62 9.15
N THR A 20 9.12 4.42 8.70
CA THR A 20 7.92 4.19 7.89
C THR A 20 6.63 4.16 8.71
N TRP A 21 6.70 3.70 9.95
CA TRP A 21 5.61 3.61 10.90
C TRP A 21 6.16 3.85 12.32
N PRO A 22 6.13 5.11 12.80
CA PRO A 22 6.55 5.44 14.15
C PRO A 22 5.72 4.68 15.20
N GLY A 23 6.39 3.99 16.12
CA GLY A 23 5.77 3.17 17.16
C GLY A 23 5.52 1.71 16.80
N VAL A 24 5.86 1.27 15.57
CA VAL A 24 5.61 -0.12 15.15
C VAL A 24 6.32 -1.15 16.02
N THR A 25 7.51 -0.83 16.54
CA THR A 25 8.28 -1.74 17.41
C THR A 25 7.66 -1.93 18.80
N GLN A 26 6.72 -1.06 19.19
CA GLN A 26 6.04 -1.09 20.47
C GLN A 26 4.72 -1.87 20.43
N LEU A 27 4.30 -2.36 19.25
CA LEU A 27 3.07 -3.14 19.12
C LEU A 27 3.23 -4.51 19.79
N PRO A 28 2.17 -5.05 20.44
CA PRO A 28 2.25 -6.30 21.21
C PRO A 28 2.81 -7.50 20.43
N ASP A 29 2.43 -7.60 19.16
CA ASP A 29 2.79 -8.73 18.30
C ASP A 29 4.02 -8.46 17.43
N TYR A 30 4.63 -7.28 17.54
CA TYR A 30 5.87 -6.99 16.83
C TYR A 30 7.02 -7.81 17.42
N LYS A 31 7.74 -8.53 16.57
CA LYS A 31 8.94 -9.28 16.97
C LYS A 31 10.15 -8.66 16.28
N GLY A 32 11.16 -8.28 17.07
CA GLY A 32 12.43 -7.79 16.54
C GLY A 32 13.20 -8.82 15.69
N SER A 33 12.82 -10.11 15.79
CA SER A 33 13.33 -11.21 14.98
C SER A 33 12.66 -11.36 13.61
N PHE A 34 11.69 -10.51 13.25
CA PHE A 34 11.09 -10.56 11.92
C PHE A 34 12.15 -10.33 10.83
N PRO A 35 12.12 -11.10 9.73
CA PRO A 35 13.05 -10.88 8.63
C PRO A 35 12.86 -9.48 8.04
N ARG A 36 13.96 -8.90 7.56
CA ARG A 36 13.97 -7.58 6.92
C ARG A 36 13.92 -7.77 5.40
N TRP A 37 12.80 -7.40 4.79
CA TRP A 37 12.65 -7.38 3.34
C TRP A 37 12.68 -5.94 2.81
N PRO A 38 13.33 -5.69 1.66
CA PRO A 38 13.25 -4.40 1.00
C PRO A 38 11.86 -4.18 0.38
N ARG A 39 11.46 -2.91 0.26
CA ARG A 39 10.25 -2.53 -0.45
C ARG A 39 10.41 -2.79 -1.95
N LYS A 40 9.40 -3.38 -2.58
CA LYS A 40 9.32 -3.48 -4.05
C LYS A 40 8.63 -2.24 -4.62
N GLU A 41 8.99 -1.90 -5.85
CA GLU A 41 8.33 -0.80 -6.57
C GLU A 41 6.91 -1.20 -6.98
N MET A 42 5.96 -0.26 -6.88
CA MET A 42 4.54 -0.56 -7.17
C MET A 42 4.32 -0.98 -8.62
N LYS A 43 5.13 -0.46 -9.56
CA LYS A 43 5.12 -0.87 -10.97
C LYS A 43 5.46 -2.34 -11.18
N ASP A 44 6.26 -2.93 -10.30
CA ASP A 44 6.67 -4.34 -10.39
C ASP A 44 5.64 -5.26 -9.72
N ILE A 45 4.90 -4.74 -8.72
CA ILE A 45 3.84 -5.47 -8.02
C ILE A 45 2.55 -5.50 -8.86
N VAL A 46 2.17 -4.35 -9.46
CA VAL A 46 0.94 -4.18 -10.26
C VAL A 46 1.27 -3.53 -11.62
N PRO A 47 1.83 -4.30 -12.57
CA PRO A 47 2.29 -3.75 -13.85
C PRO A 47 1.17 -3.17 -14.71
N ASN A 48 -0.05 -3.72 -14.59
CA ASN A 48 -1.21 -3.33 -15.40
C ASN A 48 -1.96 -2.10 -14.86
N LEU A 49 -1.54 -1.56 -13.71
CA LEU A 49 -2.15 -0.38 -13.12
C LEU A 49 -1.43 0.87 -13.62
N ASP A 50 -2.17 1.92 -14.00
CA ASP A 50 -1.60 3.18 -14.46
C ASP A 50 -0.86 3.94 -13.34
N ARG A 51 -0.23 5.07 -13.68
CA ARG A 51 0.52 5.90 -12.73
C ARG A 51 -0.36 6.36 -11.57
N ASP A 52 -1.55 6.88 -11.86
CA ASP A 52 -2.43 7.47 -10.83
C ASP A 52 -3.07 6.39 -9.95
N GLY A 53 -3.32 5.20 -10.49
CA GLY A 53 -3.79 4.04 -9.75
C GLY A 53 -2.72 3.50 -8.82
N ARG A 54 -1.47 3.42 -9.28
CA ARG A 54 -0.33 3.03 -8.42
C ARG A 54 -0.08 4.05 -7.31
N ASP A 55 -0.27 5.33 -7.60
CA ASP A 55 -0.19 6.39 -6.60
C ASP A 55 -1.28 6.22 -5.52
N LEU A 56 -2.55 6.08 -5.94
CA LEU A 56 -3.66 5.81 -5.03
C LEU A 56 -3.43 4.56 -4.18
N LEU A 57 -3.02 3.46 -4.82
CA LEU A 57 -2.75 2.19 -4.14
C LEU A 57 -1.62 2.33 -3.12
N THR A 58 -0.58 3.11 -3.43
CA THR A 58 0.50 3.41 -2.50
C THR A 58 0.00 4.17 -1.27
N GLN A 59 -0.88 5.15 -1.46
CA GLN A 59 -1.48 5.91 -0.36
C GLN A 59 -2.43 5.06 0.50
N LEU A 60 -3.16 4.12 -0.12
CA LEU A 60 -4.04 3.17 0.58
C LEU A 60 -3.27 2.13 1.40
N LEU A 61 -2.06 1.75 0.96
CA LEU A 61 -1.25 0.70 1.59
C LEU A 61 -0.14 1.24 2.50
N LEU A 62 -0.23 2.50 2.94
CA LEU A 62 0.69 3.03 3.94
C LEU A 62 0.56 2.25 5.26
N TYR A 63 1.72 1.89 5.83
CA TYR A 63 1.81 1.15 7.08
C TYR A 63 1.21 1.95 8.24
N ASP A 64 1.67 3.18 8.43
CA ASP A 64 1.16 4.09 9.44
C ASP A 64 -0.32 4.40 9.16
N PRO A 65 -1.26 3.93 10.01
CA PRO A 65 -2.68 4.14 9.80
C PRO A 65 -3.06 5.63 9.78
N SER A 66 -2.32 6.47 10.50
CA SER A 66 -2.57 7.91 10.59
C SER A 66 -2.24 8.64 9.30
N LYS A 67 -1.33 8.08 8.49
CA LYS A 67 -0.93 8.63 7.18
C LYS A 67 -1.72 8.05 6.01
N ARG A 68 -2.47 6.96 6.24
CA ARG A 68 -3.25 6.29 5.19
C ARG A 68 -4.36 7.22 4.69
N ILE A 69 -4.52 7.29 3.37
CA ILE A 69 -5.56 8.10 2.75
C ILE A 69 -6.95 7.67 3.26
N SER A 70 -7.78 8.66 3.63
CA SER A 70 -9.17 8.38 4.01
C SER A 70 -10.02 8.01 2.81
N ALA A 71 -11.10 7.25 3.01
CA ALA A 71 -12.03 6.90 1.93
C ALA A 71 -12.57 8.15 1.21
N LYS A 72 -12.90 9.21 1.95
CA LYS A 72 -13.37 10.49 1.39
C LYS A 72 -12.31 11.15 0.50
N ALA A 73 -11.05 11.15 0.91
CA ALA A 73 -9.96 11.68 0.09
C ALA A 73 -9.68 10.80 -1.14
N ALA A 74 -9.72 9.48 -0.97
CA ALA A 74 -9.51 8.51 -2.05
C ALA A 74 -10.53 8.66 -3.19
N LEU A 75 -11.80 8.91 -2.87
CA LEU A 75 -12.84 9.17 -3.88
C LEU A 75 -12.57 10.42 -4.75
N ASN A 76 -11.80 11.38 -4.23
CA ASN A 76 -11.42 12.60 -4.94
C ASN A 76 -10.03 12.48 -5.59
N HIS A 77 -9.46 11.27 -5.66
CA HIS A 77 -8.13 11.06 -6.25
C HIS A 77 -8.14 11.19 -7.77
N GLN A 78 -7.03 11.64 -8.36
CA GLN A 78 -6.87 11.80 -9.82
C GLN A 78 -7.22 10.53 -10.60
N TYR A 79 -6.92 9.37 -10.03
CA TYR A 79 -7.29 8.07 -10.59
C TYR A 79 -8.78 7.96 -10.94
N PHE A 80 -9.69 8.49 -10.11
CA PHE A 80 -11.13 8.48 -10.41
C PHE A 80 -11.59 9.70 -11.21
N LEU A 81 -10.90 10.83 -11.09
CA LEU A 81 -11.27 12.08 -11.77
C LEU A 81 -10.92 12.04 -13.27
N CYS A 82 -9.74 11.54 -13.65
CA CYS A 82 -9.34 11.43 -15.07
C CYS A 82 -10.04 10.27 -15.80
N ARG A 83 -10.54 9.26 -15.09
CA ARG A 83 -11.28 8.13 -15.68
C ARG A 83 -12.74 8.44 -15.99
N ASN A 84 -13.30 9.53 -15.45
CA ASN A 84 -14.70 9.91 -15.69
C ASN A 84 -14.97 10.50 -17.08
N SER A 85 -13.96 10.61 -17.95
CA SER A 85 -14.13 11.02 -19.36
C SER A 85 -14.14 9.86 -20.36
N GLY A 86 -14.13 8.59 -19.90
CA GLY A 86 -14.14 7.40 -20.76
C GLY A 86 -15.22 6.41 -20.37
N SER A 87 -16.07 6.06 -21.34
CA SER A 87 -17.16 5.09 -21.27
C SER A 87 -16.77 3.77 -20.56
N PRO A 88 -17.73 3.05 -19.94
CA PRO A 88 -17.49 1.81 -19.19
C PRO A 88 -16.97 0.60 -20.00
N GLU A 89 -16.66 0.77 -21.28
CA GLU A 89 -16.38 -0.31 -22.24
C GLU A 89 -14.90 -0.69 -22.38
N GLN A 90 -14.01 -0.10 -21.56
CA GLN A 90 -12.60 -0.53 -21.49
C GLN A 90 -12.26 -0.99 -20.08
N ARG A 91 -12.77 -2.17 -19.72
CA ARG A 91 -12.19 -3.02 -18.68
C ARG A 91 -11.74 -4.33 -19.34
N PRO A 92 -10.50 -4.80 -19.10
CA PRO A 92 -10.11 -6.15 -19.50
C PRO A 92 -10.93 -7.21 -18.76
#